data_AF-A0A3S2BXD5-F1
#
_entry.id   AF-A0A3S2BXD5-F1
#
_cell.length_a   1.000
_cell.length_b   1.000
_cell.length_c   1.000
_cell.angle_alpha   90.00
_cell.angle_beta   90.00
_cell.angle_gamma   90.00
#
_symmetry.space_group_name_H-M   'P 1'
#
loop_
_entity.id
_entity.type
_entity.pdbx_description
1 polymer ?
#
loop_
_entity_poly.entity_id
_entity_poly.type
_entity_poly.pdbx_seq_one_letter_code
_entity_poly.pdbx_strand_id
1 'polypeptide(L)'
;MQRFENAREAALALRPDDPVYCFRPQVLMADARQFMGMFPGKTAYAVKTNGEQIVLKTLVEAGVNAFDVASPGEFAAVRAVSTDAEMLYMHPVKAQSDIKLALEKYAIRVISLDHEDEITKLTRVVRALDIDPGSISVFVRIQTKGSAAYELSKKFGAGPAYAVELAERLNRTGYKVGLCFHVGSQIEDPDTYERALASADWVRNRLTFDIAGLDVGGGFPAEYGHDPNRKQIEMPSLGQIMSRLSGDLKEYQFDQMPLVAEPGRVIVARCLSLIVRVLLRKGKRLYINDGIWASLSDSWTGKITLPARFIP
;
A
#
# COMPACT_ATOMS: atom_id res chain seq x y z
N MET A 1 20.24 -15.59 11.26
CA MET A 1 18.87 -16.12 11.37
C MET A 1 18.94 -17.63 11.15
N GLN A 2 18.27 -18.42 11.98
CA GLN A 2 18.21 -19.88 11.79
C GLN A 2 17.41 -20.20 10.51
N ARG A 3 17.75 -21.29 9.82
CA ARG A 3 17.09 -21.74 8.60
C ARG A 3 16.58 -23.16 8.79
N PHE A 4 15.39 -23.41 8.28
CA PHE A 4 14.71 -24.71 8.30
C PHE A 4 14.16 -24.96 6.90
N GLU A 5 14.00 -26.21 6.46
CA GLU A 5 13.44 -26.48 5.13
C GLU A 5 11.99 -26.02 5.04
N ASN A 6 11.26 -26.13 6.16
CA ASN A 6 9.86 -25.74 6.23
C ASN A 6 9.44 -25.37 7.67
N ALA A 7 8.24 -24.79 7.80
CA ALA A 7 7.71 -24.36 9.09
C ALA A 7 7.42 -25.54 10.06
N ARG A 8 7.21 -26.76 9.54
CA ARG A 8 6.97 -27.94 10.39
C ARG A 8 8.24 -28.33 11.13
N GLU A 9 9.38 -28.37 10.44
CA GLU A 9 10.68 -28.62 11.07
C GLU A 9 11.03 -27.54 12.09
N ALA A 10 10.82 -26.27 11.74
CA ALA A 10 11.03 -25.17 12.69
C ALA A 10 10.18 -25.37 13.95
N ALA A 11 8.89 -25.71 13.82
CA ALA A 11 8.01 -25.94 14.96
C ALA A 11 8.46 -27.13 15.82
N LEU A 12 8.84 -28.26 15.20
CA LEU A 12 9.25 -29.47 15.90
C LEU A 12 10.61 -29.33 16.60
N ALA A 13 11.55 -28.58 15.99
CA ALA A 13 12.87 -28.34 16.54
C ALA A 13 12.85 -27.28 17.66
N LEU A 14 12.13 -26.17 17.44
CA LEU A 14 12.12 -25.04 18.37
C LEU A 14 11.16 -25.23 19.54
N ARG A 15 10.00 -25.88 19.31
CA ARG A 15 8.90 -26.04 20.28
C ARG A 15 8.67 -24.77 21.11
N PRO A 16 8.46 -23.62 20.46
CA PRO A 16 8.74 -22.35 21.10
C PRO A 16 7.65 -22.00 22.12
N ASP A 17 8.06 -21.43 23.26
CA ASP A 17 7.15 -20.89 24.27
C ASP A 17 6.61 -19.51 23.87
N ASP A 18 7.35 -18.78 23.03
CA ASP A 18 6.93 -17.55 22.38
C ASP A 18 6.54 -17.80 20.91
N PRO A 19 5.66 -16.99 20.30
CA PRO A 19 5.31 -17.15 18.89
C PRO A 19 6.52 -16.88 17.98
N VAL A 20 6.65 -17.64 16.90
CA VAL A 20 7.78 -17.53 15.96
C VAL A 20 7.28 -17.20 14.56
N TYR A 21 7.83 -16.12 13.99
CA TYR A 21 7.63 -15.77 12.58
C TYR A 21 8.63 -16.52 11.69
N CYS A 22 8.10 -17.25 10.70
CA CYS A 22 8.87 -17.89 9.64
C CYS A 22 8.82 -17.05 8.37
N PHE A 23 9.95 -16.44 8.02
CA PHE A 23 10.09 -15.64 6.80
C PHE A 23 10.53 -16.49 5.60
N ARG A 24 9.86 -16.31 4.46
CA ARG A 24 10.10 -16.98 3.18
C ARG A 24 10.50 -15.94 2.12
N PRO A 25 11.79 -15.57 2.03
CA PRO A 25 12.23 -14.51 1.14
C PRO A 25 11.91 -14.81 -0.33
N GLN A 26 12.06 -16.07 -0.77
CA GLN A 26 11.79 -16.43 -2.17
C GLN A 26 10.32 -16.24 -2.57
N VAL A 27 9.38 -16.41 -1.64
CA VAL A 27 7.96 -16.13 -1.88
C VAL A 27 7.75 -14.63 -2.04
N LEU A 28 8.34 -13.81 -1.16
CA LEU A 28 8.27 -12.35 -1.25
C LEU A 28 8.82 -11.84 -2.58
N MET A 29 9.99 -12.34 -2.99
CA MET A 29 10.62 -11.94 -4.26
C MET A 29 9.78 -12.35 -5.47
N ALA A 30 9.18 -13.54 -5.44
CA ALA A 30 8.32 -14.03 -6.52
C ALA A 30 7.04 -13.19 -6.63
N ASP A 31 6.34 -12.96 -5.52
CA ASP A 31 5.09 -12.20 -5.48
C ASP A 31 5.33 -10.73 -5.88
N ALA A 32 6.44 -10.12 -5.45
CA ALA A 32 6.84 -8.77 -5.88
C ALA A 32 7.13 -8.69 -7.39
N ARG A 33 7.92 -9.62 -7.93
CA ARG A 33 8.25 -9.67 -9.37
C ARG A 33 7.03 -9.95 -10.23
N GLN A 34 6.12 -10.81 -9.76
CA GLN A 34 4.86 -11.08 -10.44
C GLN A 34 4.03 -9.80 -10.56
N PHE A 35 3.88 -9.04 -9.47
CA PHE A 35 3.14 -7.78 -9.50
C PHE A 35 3.79 -6.77 -10.45
N MET A 36 5.11 -6.56 -10.32
CA MET A 36 5.86 -5.62 -11.17
C MET A 36 5.81 -6.01 -12.65
N GLY A 37 5.75 -7.31 -12.97
CA GLY A 37 5.61 -7.78 -14.35
C GLY A 37 4.20 -7.65 -14.93
N MET A 38 3.18 -7.47 -14.09
CA MET A 38 1.78 -7.31 -14.52
C MET A 38 1.34 -5.85 -14.61
N PHE A 39 1.82 -4.99 -13.70
CA PHE A 39 1.42 -3.59 -13.66
C PHE A 39 2.21 -2.78 -14.70
N PRO A 40 1.57 -1.98 -15.57
CA PRO A 40 2.25 -1.25 -16.65
C PRO A 40 3.06 -0.03 -16.18
N GLY A 41 2.99 0.33 -14.90
CA GLY A 41 3.64 1.50 -14.33
C GLY A 41 4.62 1.19 -13.21
N LYS A 42 4.95 2.22 -12.44
CA LYS A 42 5.82 2.11 -11.25
C LYS A 42 5.09 1.39 -10.12
N THR A 43 5.77 0.42 -9.52
CA THR A 43 5.29 -0.26 -8.31
C THR A 43 5.98 0.34 -7.08
N ALA A 44 5.22 1.06 -6.25
CA ALA A 44 5.69 1.60 -4.98
C ALA A 44 5.22 0.69 -3.83
N TYR A 45 6.10 -0.09 -3.21
CA TYR A 45 5.68 -0.98 -2.13
C TYR A 45 5.16 -0.18 -0.93
N ALA A 46 3.95 -0.47 -0.46
CA ALA A 46 3.33 0.19 0.68
C ALA A 46 3.93 -0.31 2.01
N VAL A 47 4.88 0.47 2.55
CA VAL A 47 5.72 0.10 3.71
C VAL A 47 4.88 -0.19 4.96
N LYS A 48 3.75 0.51 5.12
CA LYS A 48 2.76 0.27 6.19
C LYS A 48 2.31 -1.19 6.34
N THR A 49 2.43 -1.99 5.28
CA THR A 49 2.03 -3.41 5.32
C THR A 49 3.06 -4.30 5.98
N ASN A 50 4.35 -3.99 5.84
CA ASN A 50 5.44 -4.57 6.64
C ASN A 50 6.74 -3.77 6.42
N GLY A 51 7.10 -2.92 7.39
CA GLY A 51 8.30 -2.08 7.35
C GLY A 51 9.57 -2.73 7.92
N GLU A 52 9.52 -4.04 8.23
CA GLU A 52 10.67 -4.74 8.81
C GLU A 52 11.86 -4.76 7.86
N GLN A 53 13.06 -4.54 8.40
CA GLN A 53 14.29 -4.40 7.60
C GLN A 53 14.55 -5.63 6.72
N ILE A 54 14.21 -6.83 7.21
CA ILE A 54 14.40 -8.06 6.43
C ILE A 54 13.46 -8.12 5.21
N VAL A 55 12.24 -7.60 5.33
CA VAL A 55 11.27 -7.54 4.23
C VAL A 55 11.71 -6.50 3.22
N LEU A 56 12.00 -5.28 3.67
CA LEU A 56 12.40 -4.19 2.78
C LEU A 56 13.69 -4.53 2.02
N LYS A 57 14.69 -5.12 2.69
CA LYS A 57 15.93 -5.57 2.05
C LYS A 57 15.66 -6.61 0.97
N THR A 58 14.83 -7.62 1.26
CA THR A 58 14.49 -8.64 0.26
C THR A 58 13.69 -8.06 -0.92
N LEU A 59 12.85 -7.05 -0.71
CA LEU A 59 12.16 -6.35 -1.80
C LEU A 59 13.13 -5.57 -2.70
N VAL A 60 14.11 -4.88 -2.11
CA VAL A 60 15.19 -4.23 -2.88
C VAL A 60 15.97 -5.26 -3.71
N GLU A 61 16.33 -6.40 -3.11
CA GLU A 61 16.98 -7.53 -3.82
C GLU A 61 16.08 -8.13 -4.92
N ALA A 62 14.76 -8.02 -4.79
CA ALA A 62 13.80 -8.47 -5.80
C ALA A 62 13.69 -7.51 -7.00
N GLY A 63 14.19 -6.28 -6.87
CA GLY A 63 14.13 -5.22 -7.88
C GLY A 63 13.16 -4.09 -7.57
N VAL A 64 12.52 -4.07 -6.39
CA VAL A 64 11.68 -2.95 -5.97
C VAL A 64 12.55 -1.73 -5.69
N ASN A 65 12.27 -0.64 -6.39
CA ASN A 65 13.04 0.60 -6.32
C ASN A 65 12.22 1.82 -5.86
N ALA A 66 10.92 1.64 -5.60
CA ALA A 66 10.02 2.67 -5.12
C ALA A 66 9.20 2.18 -3.92
N PHE A 67 8.92 3.08 -2.98
CA PHE A 67 8.21 2.78 -1.73
C PHE A 67 7.16 3.85 -1.42
N ASP A 68 5.91 3.43 -1.17
CA ASP A 68 4.87 4.28 -0.55
C ASP A 68 5.16 4.32 0.95
N VAL A 69 5.44 5.52 1.43
CA VAL A 69 5.77 5.83 2.82
C VAL A 69 4.79 6.83 3.42
N ALA A 70 4.51 6.68 4.71
CA ALA A 70 3.49 7.43 5.44
C ALA A 70 4.02 8.12 6.71
N SER A 71 5.25 7.85 7.13
CA SER A 71 5.81 8.43 8.36
C SER A 71 7.34 8.54 8.35
N PRO A 72 7.94 9.38 9.21
CA PRO A 72 9.39 9.46 9.40
C PRO A 72 10.07 8.11 9.70
N GLY A 73 9.38 7.23 10.45
CA GLY A 73 9.88 5.89 10.74
C GLY A 73 10.02 5.04 9.47
N GLU A 74 9.06 5.15 8.56
CA GLU A 74 9.11 4.46 7.27
C GLU A 74 10.17 5.05 6.34
N PHE A 75 10.39 6.38 6.36
CA PHE A 75 11.49 7.00 5.59
C PHE A 75 12.85 6.45 6.02
N ALA A 76 13.05 6.39 7.34
CA ALA A 76 14.25 5.83 7.92
C ALA A 76 14.41 4.34 7.59
N ALA A 77 13.31 3.57 7.66
CA ALA A 77 13.33 2.14 7.37
C ALA A 77 13.73 1.83 5.92
N VAL A 78 13.16 2.56 4.95
CA VAL A 78 13.52 2.40 3.52
C VAL A 78 14.96 2.85 3.27
N ARG A 79 15.36 4.03 3.78
CA ARG A 79 16.71 4.55 3.57
C ARG A 79 17.80 3.67 4.20
N ALA A 80 17.49 2.93 5.26
CA ALA A 80 18.41 1.99 5.88
C ALA A 80 18.74 0.77 5.00
N VAL A 81 17.85 0.39 4.07
CA VAL A 81 18.08 -0.74 3.16
C VAL A 81 18.44 -0.32 1.73
N SER A 82 18.17 0.93 1.35
CA SER A 82 18.52 1.44 0.02
C SER A 82 18.79 2.95 0.04
N THR A 83 19.96 3.36 -0.47
CA THR A 83 20.36 4.76 -0.62
C THR A 83 19.68 5.47 -1.78
N ASP A 84 19.19 4.71 -2.76
CA ASP A 84 18.72 5.26 -4.04
C ASP A 84 17.24 4.99 -4.29
N ALA A 85 16.60 4.18 -3.44
CA ALA A 85 15.16 3.93 -3.55
C ALA A 85 14.38 5.24 -3.48
N GLU A 86 13.45 5.40 -4.41
CA GLU A 86 12.51 6.49 -4.44
C GLU A 86 11.44 6.28 -3.37
N MET A 87 11.10 7.35 -2.67
CA MET A 87 10.04 7.33 -1.66
C MET A 87 8.95 8.29 -2.09
N LEU A 88 7.70 7.82 -2.04
CA LEU A 88 6.50 8.58 -2.33
C LEU A 88 5.77 8.79 -1.01
N TYR A 89 5.64 10.05 -0.55
CA TYR A 89 4.96 10.34 0.72
C TYR A 89 3.45 10.49 0.51
N MET A 90 2.76 9.35 0.40
CA MET A 90 1.38 9.27 -0.08
C MET A 90 0.31 9.33 1.02
N HIS A 91 0.70 9.48 2.29
CA HIS A 91 -0.24 9.79 3.35
C HIS A 91 -0.74 11.24 3.22
N PRO A 92 -2.05 11.51 3.00
CA PRO A 92 -2.49 12.85 2.60
C PRO A 92 -2.44 13.90 3.72
N VAL A 93 -2.40 13.49 5.00
CA VAL A 93 -2.41 14.40 6.16
C VAL A 93 -1.07 14.34 6.89
N LYS A 94 -0.36 15.46 7.03
CA LYS A 94 1.03 15.43 7.53
C LYS A 94 1.29 16.48 8.59
N ALA A 95 2.25 16.16 9.47
CA ALA A 95 2.88 17.17 10.30
C ALA A 95 3.81 18.04 9.43
N GLN A 96 3.83 19.35 9.66
CA GLN A 96 4.72 20.26 8.93
C GLN A 96 6.20 19.91 9.15
N SER A 97 6.55 19.41 10.34
CA SER A 97 7.89 18.89 10.66
C SER A 97 8.28 17.72 9.76
N ASP A 98 7.32 16.84 9.44
CA ASP A 98 7.56 15.63 8.67
C ASP A 98 7.68 15.95 7.18
N ILE A 99 6.90 16.93 6.69
CA ILE A 99 7.10 17.50 5.35
C ILE A 99 8.51 18.08 5.24
N LYS A 100 8.94 18.90 6.21
CA LYS A 100 10.30 19.48 6.23
C LYS A 100 11.36 18.37 6.19
N LEU A 101 11.24 17.38 7.07
CA LEU A 101 12.15 16.25 7.15
C LEU A 101 12.22 15.48 5.82
N ALA A 102 11.06 15.18 5.22
CA ALA A 102 10.96 14.47 3.95
C ALA A 102 11.67 15.21 2.82
N LEU A 103 11.42 16.52 2.68
CA LEU A 103 11.99 17.34 1.61
C LEU A 103 13.49 17.61 1.80
N GLU A 104 13.91 17.97 3.01
CA GLU A 104 15.27 18.41 3.34
C GLU A 104 16.25 17.24 3.48
N LYS A 105 15.91 16.26 4.34
CA LYS A 105 16.84 15.18 4.72
C LYS A 105 16.76 13.98 3.79
N TYR A 106 15.54 13.59 3.40
CA TYR A 106 15.31 12.37 2.63
C TYR A 106 15.19 12.62 1.13
N ALA A 107 15.19 13.89 0.71
CA ALA A 107 15.04 14.31 -0.68
C ALA A 107 13.78 13.74 -1.37
N ILE A 108 12.71 13.52 -0.60
CA ILE A 108 11.42 13.05 -1.14
C ILE A 108 10.83 14.17 -2.00
N ARG A 109 10.40 13.84 -3.23
CA ARG A 109 9.85 14.82 -4.19
C ARG A 109 8.49 14.42 -4.76
N VAL A 110 7.92 13.31 -4.29
CA VAL A 110 6.56 12.88 -4.63
C VAL A 110 5.75 12.85 -3.34
N ILE A 111 4.66 13.63 -3.30
CA ILE A 111 3.84 13.82 -2.11
C ILE A 111 2.36 13.82 -2.52
N SER A 112 1.47 13.27 -1.70
CA SER A 112 0.01 13.44 -1.90
C SER A 112 -0.61 14.46 -0.94
N LEU A 113 -1.81 14.97 -1.24
CA LEU A 113 -2.64 15.71 -0.30
C LEU A 113 -4.12 15.63 -0.66
N ASP A 114 -5.01 15.95 0.27
CA ASP A 114 -6.45 15.99 0.03
C ASP A 114 -7.15 17.23 0.60
N HIS A 115 -6.40 18.21 1.11
CA HIS A 115 -6.96 19.40 1.75
C HIS A 115 -6.09 20.64 1.55
N GLU A 116 -6.72 21.82 1.56
CA GLU A 116 -6.06 23.12 1.37
C GLU A 116 -5.00 23.43 2.44
N ASP A 117 -5.24 23.02 3.68
CA ASP A 117 -4.27 23.23 4.76
C ASP A 117 -2.94 22.49 4.50
N GLU A 118 -2.98 21.37 3.78
CA GLU A 118 -1.76 20.65 3.37
C GLU A 118 -0.99 21.41 2.28
N ILE A 119 -1.69 22.07 1.33
CA ILE A 119 -1.05 22.98 0.37
C ILE A 119 -0.36 24.12 1.12
N THR A 120 -1.01 24.66 2.15
CA THR A 120 -0.45 25.74 2.97
C THR A 120 0.81 25.29 3.72
N LYS A 121 0.77 24.12 4.38
CA LYS A 121 1.95 23.53 5.05
C LYS A 121 3.09 23.28 4.06
N LEU A 122 2.80 22.63 2.93
CA LEU A 122 3.79 22.31 1.90
C LEU A 122 4.44 23.58 1.35
N THR A 123 3.65 24.57 0.95
CA THR A 123 4.13 25.84 0.40
C THR A 123 5.03 26.58 1.39
N ARG A 124 4.68 26.57 2.68
CA ARG A 124 5.51 27.18 3.72
C ARG A 124 6.88 26.51 3.82
N VAL A 125 6.91 25.18 3.79
CA VAL A 125 8.17 24.42 3.88
C VAL A 125 9.00 24.57 2.62
N VAL A 126 8.40 24.43 1.43
CA VAL A 126 9.07 24.57 0.13
C VAL A 126 9.73 25.93 -0.01
N ARG A 127 9.03 27.02 0.37
CA ARG A 127 9.61 28.38 0.40
C ARG A 127 10.73 28.51 1.42
N ALA A 128 10.56 27.96 2.62
CA ALA A 128 11.57 28.05 3.67
C ALA A 128 12.87 27.29 3.33
N LEU A 129 12.77 26.26 2.49
CA LEU A 129 13.90 25.45 2.02
C LEU A 129 14.45 25.91 0.65
N ASP A 130 13.87 26.96 0.05
CA ASP A 130 14.22 27.46 -1.29
C ASP A 130 14.20 26.35 -2.37
N ILE A 131 13.21 25.47 -2.31
CA ILE A 131 13.02 24.39 -3.28
C ILE A 131 12.13 24.90 -4.43
N ASP A 132 12.54 24.65 -5.67
CA ASP A 132 11.70 24.87 -6.85
C ASP A 132 10.42 24.00 -6.77
N PRO A 133 9.21 24.59 -6.72
CA PRO A 133 7.96 23.84 -6.77
C PRO A 133 7.86 22.88 -7.97
N GLY A 134 8.44 23.24 -9.12
CA GLY A 134 8.46 22.42 -10.34
C GLY A 134 9.26 21.12 -10.20
N SER A 135 10.09 21.00 -9.16
CA SER A 135 10.80 19.77 -8.80
C SER A 135 9.99 18.78 -7.98
N ILE A 136 8.79 19.17 -7.51
CA ILE A 136 7.93 18.36 -6.65
C ILE A 136 6.67 17.95 -7.42
N SER A 137 6.40 16.65 -7.44
CA SER A 137 5.13 16.10 -7.90
C SER A 137 4.15 16.00 -6.73
N VAL A 138 3.02 16.70 -6.84
CA VAL A 138 1.96 16.72 -5.84
C VAL A 138 0.72 16.01 -6.38
N PHE A 139 0.38 14.88 -5.77
CA PHE A 139 -0.78 14.07 -6.13
C PHE A 139 -2.00 14.49 -5.31
N VAL A 140 -3.06 14.99 -5.96
CA VAL A 140 -4.32 15.28 -5.29
C VAL A 140 -5.10 13.98 -5.12
N ARG A 141 -5.34 13.58 -3.87
CA ARG A 141 -6.07 12.35 -3.56
C ARG A 141 -7.58 12.56 -3.67
N ILE A 142 -8.20 11.84 -4.58
CA ILE A 142 -9.64 11.86 -4.82
C ILE A 142 -10.32 10.85 -3.91
N GLN A 143 -11.43 11.26 -3.30
CA GLN A 143 -12.29 10.38 -2.53
C GLN A 143 -12.99 9.38 -3.45
N THR A 144 -12.84 8.09 -3.17
CA THR A 144 -13.52 7.02 -3.89
C THR A 144 -14.75 6.55 -3.12
N LYS A 145 -15.81 6.20 -3.84
CA LYS A 145 -16.94 5.45 -3.28
C LYS A 145 -16.68 3.97 -3.51
N GLY A 146 -16.49 3.19 -2.45
CA GLY A 146 -16.20 1.76 -2.55
C GLY A 146 -16.63 0.96 -1.33
N SER A 147 -16.98 -0.31 -1.57
CA SER A 147 -17.25 -1.34 -0.57
C SER A 147 -16.01 -2.22 -0.43
N ALA A 148 -15.11 -1.88 0.50
CA ALA A 148 -13.93 -2.69 0.81
C ALA A 148 -14.02 -3.23 2.24
N ALA A 149 -13.41 -4.39 2.53
CA ALA A 149 -13.38 -4.96 3.88
C ALA A 149 -12.77 -4.00 4.91
N TYR A 150 -11.86 -3.14 4.46
CA TYR A 150 -11.36 -1.98 5.19
C TYR A 150 -11.70 -0.68 4.46
N GLU A 151 -12.75 0.01 4.89
CA GLU A 151 -13.20 1.30 4.35
C GLU A 151 -12.30 2.46 4.83
N LEU A 152 -11.09 2.55 4.30
CA LEU A 152 -10.23 3.74 4.47
C LEU A 152 -10.73 4.96 3.65
N SER A 153 -11.60 4.74 2.67
CA SER A 153 -12.13 5.75 1.74
C SER A 153 -13.05 6.79 2.39
N LYS A 154 -13.69 6.47 3.54
CA LYS A 154 -14.54 7.44 4.25
C LYS A 154 -13.77 8.55 4.98
N LYS A 155 -12.47 8.35 5.25
CA LYS A 155 -11.66 9.28 6.05
C LYS A 155 -10.73 10.16 5.22
N PHE A 156 -10.41 9.77 3.99
CA PHE A 156 -9.35 10.40 3.18
C PHE A 156 -9.83 10.67 1.76
N GLY A 157 -9.26 11.70 1.15
CA GLY A 157 -9.53 12.14 -0.20
C GLY A 157 -10.50 13.33 -0.27
N ALA A 158 -10.27 14.20 -1.25
CA ALA A 158 -11.14 15.32 -1.57
C ALA A 158 -12.30 14.83 -2.45
N GLY A 159 -13.50 15.38 -2.23
CA GLY A 159 -14.60 15.20 -3.18
C GLY A 159 -14.19 15.73 -4.57
N PRO A 160 -14.67 15.15 -5.69
CA PRO A 160 -14.17 15.48 -7.03
C PRO A 160 -14.13 16.98 -7.37
N ALA A 161 -15.17 17.74 -7.02
CA ALA A 161 -15.18 19.19 -7.26
C ALA A 161 -14.08 19.93 -6.47
N TYR A 162 -13.87 19.56 -5.20
CA TYR A 162 -12.81 20.14 -4.39
C TYR A 162 -11.41 19.71 -4.87
N ALA A 163 -11.28 18.48 -5.38
CA ALA A 163 -10.03 18.02 -5.99
C ALA A 163 -9.62 18.88 -7.20
N VAL A 164 -10.58 19.32 -8.02
CA VAL A 164 -10.33 20.30 -9.11
C VAL A 164 -9.76 21.60 -8.54
N GLU A 165 -10.38 22.16 -7.49
CA GLU A 165 -9.92 23.40 -6.86
C GLU A 165 -8.48 23.29 -6.31
N LEU A 166 -8.17 22.18 -5.62
CA LEU A 166 -6.85 21.91 -5.08
C LEU A 166 -5.81 21.77 -6.20
N ALA A 167 -6.13 21.03 -7.26
CA ALA A 167 -5.24 20.81 -8.40
C ALA A 167 -4.93 22.12 -9.14
N GLU A 168 -5.95 22.95 -9.41
CA GLU A 168 -5.78 24.28 -10.01
C GLU A 168 -4.90 25.20 -9.17
N ARG A 169 -5.08 25.17 -7.84
CA ARG A 169 -4.23 25.94 -6.94
C ARG A 169 -2.78 25.49 -6.98
N LEU A 170 -2.53 24.18 -6.93
CA LEU A 170 -1.17 23.62 -7.01
C LEU A 170 -0.48 23.98 -8.34
N ASN A 171 -1.21 23.87 -9.45
CA ASN A 171 -0.69 24.23 -10.78
C ASN A 171 -0.29 25.71 -10.84
N ARG A 172 -1.13 26.63 -10.33
CA ARG A 172 -0.80 28.07 -10.25
C ARG A 172 0.43 28.37 -9.40
N THR A 173 0.77 27.50 -8.44
CA THR A 173 1.98 27.63 -7.62
C THR A 173 3.22 26.97 -8.24
N GLY A 174 3.09 26.33 -9.41
CA GLY A 174 4.19 25.76 -10.18
C GLY A 174 4.53 24.29 -9.87
N TYR A 175 3.73 23.58 -9.08
CA TYR A 175 3.94 22.15 -8.84
C TYR A 175 3.59 21.29 -10.06
N LYS A 176 4.24 20.12 -10.17
CA LYS A 176 3.78 19.07 -11.10
C LYS A 176 2.60 18.33 -10.48
N VAL A 177 1.39 18.57 -10.97
CA VAL A 177 0.19 18.03 -10.32
C VAL A 177 -0.21 16.70 -10.91
N GLY A 178 -0.34 15.67 -10.07
CA GLY A 178 -0.92 14.37 -10.42
C GLY A 178 -2.26 14.14 -9.70
N LEU A 179 -2.96 13.08 -10.05
CA LEU A 179 -4.15 12.62 -9.33
C LEU A 179 -3.87 11.25 -8.70
N CYS A 180 -4.40 11.01 -7.50
CA CYS A 180 -4.34 9.68 -6.91
C CYS A 180 -5.64 9.27 -6.27
N PHE A 181 -5.81 7.97 -6.06
CA PHE A 181 -6.89 7.42 -5.26
C PHE A 181 -6.43 6.15 -4.55
N HIS A 182 -7.24 5.68 -3.60
CA HIS A 182 -6.99 4.39 -2.95
C HIS A 182 -8.34 3.74 -2.66
N VAL A 183 -8.58 2.58 -3.27
CA VAL A 183 -9.90 1.94 -3.29
C VAL A 183 -10.26 1.19 -2.02
N GLY A 184 -9.30 0.95 -1.13
CA GLY A 184 -9.49 0.24 0.13
C GLY A 184 -8.46 -0.87 0.29
N SER A 185 -8.70 -1.84 1.18
CA SER A 185 -7.87 -3.04 1.28
C SER A 185 -8.73 -4.28 1.02
N GLN A 186 -8.12 -5.30 0.38
CA GLN A 186 -8.76 -6.58 0.09
C GLN A 186 -10.00 -6.41 -0.80
N ILE A 187 -9.80 -5.83 -1.99
CA ILE A 187 -10.89 -5.57 -2.94
C ILE A 187 -11.47 -6.89 -3.48
N GLU A 188 -12.78 -7.05 -3.31
CA GLU A 188 -13.56 -8.19 -3.79
C GLU A 188 -14.25 -7.88 -5.14
N ASP A 189 -14.58 -6.62 -5.39
CA ASP A 189 -15.23 -6.13 -6.60
C ASP A 189 -14.22 -5.45 -7.55
N PRO A 190 -13.86 -6.07 -8.70
CA PRO A 190 -12.97 -5.48 -9.69
C PRO A 190 -13.40 -4.10 -10.21
N ASP A 191 -14.72 -3.83 -10.27
CA ASP A 191 -15.25 -2.57 -10.79
C ASP A 191 -14.96 -1.38 -9.84
N THR A 192 -14.39 -1.63 -8.65
CA THR A 192 -13.98 -0.56 -7.73
C THR A 192 -12.89 0.35 -8.32
N TYR A 193 -11.96 -0.21 -9.09
CA TYR A 193 -10.92 0.59 -9.75
C TYR A 193 -11.51 1.43 -10.90
N GLU A 194 -12.40 0.86 -11.69
CA GLU A 194 -13.13 1.55 -12.76
C GLU A 194 -13.84 2.80 -12.22
N ARG A 195 -14.61 2.67 -11.13
CA ARG A 195 -15.32 3.80 -10.52
C ARG A 195 -14.38 4.91 -10.03
N ALA A 196 -13.20 4.52 -9.55
CA ALA A 196 -12.17 5.47 -9.14
C ALA A 196 -11.53 6.17 -10.34
N LEU A 197 -11.25 5.43 -11.42
CA LEU A 197 -10.76 5.97 -12.69
C LEU A 197 -11.78 6.93 -13.32
N ALA A 198 -13.07 6.59 -13.33
CA ALA A 198 -14.14 7.48 -13.79
C ALA A 198 -14.16 8.80 -13.01
N SER A 199 -13.92 8.74 -11.70
CA SER A 199 -13.84 9.94 -10.86
C SER A 199 -12.58 10.76 -11.16
N ALA A 200 -11.44 10.11 -11.39
CA ALA A 200 -10.20 10.78 -11.80
C ALA A 200 -10.32 11.43 -13.18
N ASP A 201 -10.96 10.77 -14.12
CA ASP A 201 -11.24 11.30 -15.47
C ASP A 201 -12.17 12.53 -15.39
N TRP A 202 -13.22 12.44 -14.58
CA TRP A 202 -14.13 13.57 -14.37
C TRP A 202 -13.41 14.82 -13.84
N VAL A 203 -12.44 14.63 -12.93
CA VAL A 203 -11.58 15.70 -12.39
C VAL A 203 -10.64 16.20 -13.48
N ARG A 204 -9.90 15.30 -14.15
CA ARG A 204 -8.94 15.62 -15.23
C ARG A 204 -9.58 16.51 -16.30
N ASN A 205 -10.78 16.15 -16.77
CA ASN A 205 -11.49 16.88 -17.82
C ASN A 205 -11.98 18.29 -17.43
N ARG A 206 -11.77 18.71 -16.18
CA ARG A 206 -12.13 20.04 -15.65
C ARG A 206 -10.92 20.90 -15.30
N LEU A 207 -9.71 20.34 -15.42
CA LEU A 207 -8.48 21.08 -15.21
C LEU A 207 -8.12 21.87 -16.45
N THR A 208 -7.47 23.03 -16.27
CA THR A 208 -6.97 23.85 -17.39
C THR A 208 -5.58 23.44 -17.86
N PHE A 209 -5.09 22.27 -17.44
CA PHE A 209 -3.75 21.77 -17.69
C PHE A 209 -3.72 20.23 -17.68
N ASP A 210 -2.68 19.64 -18.29
CA ASP A 210 -2.49 18.20 -18.28
C ASP A 210 -1.83 17.71 -16.98
N ILE A 211 -2.39 16.68 -16.37
CA ILE A 211 -1.83 16.09 -15.14
C ILE A 211 -0.52 15.34 -15.44
N ALA A 212 0.41 15.39 -14.48
CA ALA A 212 1.74 14.81 -14.59
C ALA A 212 1.78 13.28 -14.40
N GLY A 213 0.70 12.68 -13.90
CA GLY A 213 0.61 11.25 -13.68
C GLY A 213 -0.60 10.85 -12.84
N LEU A 214 -0.83 9.54 -12.77
CA LEU A 214 -1.91 8.92 -12.01
C LEU A 214 -1.36 7.84 -11.08
N ASP A 215 -1.72 7.92 -9.80
CA ASP A 215 -1.50 6.83 -8.84
C ASP A 215 -2.83 6.12 -8.54
N VAL A 216 -2.91 4.84 -8.92
CA VAL A 216 -4.12 4.01 -8.75
C VAL A 216 -4.24 3.42 -7.35
N GLY A 217 -3.27 3.69 -6.48
CA GLY A 217 -3.21 3.25 -5.10
C GLY A 217 -3.01 1.75 -4.95
N GLY A 218 -3.37 1.24 -3.77
CA GLY A 218 -3.34 -0.18 -3.44
C GLY A 218 -4.73 -0.81 -3.40
N GLY A 219 -4.85 -1.88 -2.61
CA GLY A 219 -6.11 -2.60 -2.41
C GLY A 219 -6.16 -3.98 -3.05
N PHE A 220 -5.18 -4.30 -3.88
CA PHE A 220 -4.97 -5.62 -4.46
C PHE A 220 -5.05 -6.72 -3.38
N PRO A 221 -5.93 -7.72 -3.56
CA PRO A 221 -6.20 -8.74 -2.56
C PRO A 221 -5.05 -9.74 -2.47
N ALA A 222 -4.86 -10.29 -1.26
CA ALA A 222 -4.09 -11.52 -1.08
C ALA A 222 -5.05 -12.70 -0.86
N GLU A 223 -4.58 -13.91 -1.16
CA GLU A 223 -5.32 -15.14 -0.87
C GLU A 223 -5.20 -15.51 0.61
N TYR A 224 -6.34 -15.84 1.22
CA TYR A 224 -6.45 -16.28 2.61
C TYR A 224 -7.22 -17.60 2.70
N GLY A 225 -7.32 -18.15 3.91
CA GLY A 225 -8.11 -19.35 4.18
C GLY A 225 -9.62 -19.10 4.06
N HIS A 226 -10.37 -20.19 4.08
CA HIS A 226 -11.83 -20.18 4.03
C HIS A 226 -12.42 -20.81 5.29
N ASP A 227 -13.37 -20.14 5.94
CA ASP A 227 -14.15 -20.71 7.04
C ASP A 227 -15.25 -21.60 6.43
N PRO A 228 -15.22 -22.93 6.63
CA PRO A 228 -16.21 -23.84 6.06
C PRO A 228 -17.65 -23.57 6.54
N ASN A 229 -17.83 -22.78 7.59
CA ASN A 229 -19.15 -22.39 8.10
C ASN A 229 -19.68 -21.10 7.48
N ARG A 230 -18.92 -20.45 6.59
CA ARG A 230 -19.32 -19.23 5.89
C ARG A 230 -19.47 -19.49 4.41
N LYS A 231 -20.24 -18.63 3.73
CA LYS A 231 -20.32 -18.64 2.27
C LYS A 231 -18.96 -18.26 1.71
N GLN A 232 -18.44 -19.07 0.79
CA GLN A 232 -17.22 -18.73 0.06
C GLN A 232 -17.50 -17.54 -0.86
N ILE A 233 -16.73 -16.48 -0.67
CA ILE A 233 -16.66 -15.37 -1.62
C ILE A 233 -15.52 -15.72 -2.58
N GLU A 234 -15.84 -15.84 -3.87
CA GLU A 234 -14.82 -16.03 -4.90
C GLU A 234 -14.11 -14.70 -5.11
N MET A 235 -12.86 -14.63 -4.68
CA MET A 235 -12.03 -13.45 -4.87
C MET A 235 -11.52 -13.42 -6.31
N PRO A 236 -11.57 -12.27 -7.01
CA PRO A 236 -10.94 -12.14 -8.31
C PRO A 236 -9.42 -12.38 -8.17
N SER A 237 -8.86 -13.16 -9.10
CA SER A 237 -7.42 -13.35 -9.19
C SER A 237 -6.71 -12.04 -9.50
N LEU A 238 -5.43 -11.93 -9.11
CA LEU A 238 -4.62 -10.76 -9.44
C LEU A 238 -4.58 -10.51 -10.96
N GLY A 239 -4.52 -11.57 -11.77
CA GLY A 239 -4.54 -11.46 -13.23
C GLY A 239 -5.85 -10.88 -13.79
N GLN A 240 -7.01 -11.25 -13.22
CA GLN A 240 -8.30 -10.66 -13.60
C GLN A 240 -8.37 -9.18 -13.27
N ILE A 241 -7.93 -8.79 -12.06
CA ILE A 241 -7.87 -7.37 -11.64
C ILE A 241 -6.93 -6.59 -12.55
N MET A 242 -5.72 -7.10 -12.80
CA MET A 242 -4.72 -6.42 -13.64
C MET A 242 -5.18 -6.27 -15.09
N SER A 243 -5.81 -7.31 -15.65
CA SER A 243 -6.37 -7.26 -17.00
C SER A 243 -7.46 -6.21 -17.11
N ARG A 244 -8.40 -6.18 -16.16
CA ARG A 244 -9.48 -5.19 -16.14
C ARG A 244 -8.94 -3.78 -15.96
N LEU A 245 -8.10 -3.55 -14.95
CA LEU A 245 -7.45 -2.27 -14.69
C LEU A 245 -6.70 -1.75 -15.93
N SER A 246 -5.96 -2.62 -16.62
CA SER A 246 -5.23 -2.23 -17.85
C SER A 246 -6.17 -1.87 -19.00
N GLY A 247 -7.34 -2.51 -19.09
CA GLY A 247 -8.40 -2.15 -20.03
C GLY A 247 -9.00 -0.79 -19.71
N ASP A 248 -9.41 -0.58 -18.46
CA ASP A 248 -10.01 0.67 -18.00
C ASP A 248 -9.03 1.85 -18.14
N LEU A 249 -7.74 1.65 -17.85
CA LEU A 249 -6.69 2.67 -18.05
C LEU A 249 -6.59 3.12 -19.51
N LYS A 250 -6.76 2.21 -20.47
CA LYS A 250 -6.77 2.55 -21.91
C LYS A 250 -8.08 3.23 -22.32
N GLU A 251 -9.21 2.75 -21.82
CA GLU A 251 -10.53 3.32 -22.10
C GLU A 251 -10.61 4.78 -21.65
N TYR A 252 -10.12 5.08 -20.44
CA TYR A 252 -10.04 6.43 -19.90
C TYR A 252 -8.79 7.20 -20.36
N GLN A 253 -7.96 6.66 -21.25
CA GLN A 253 -6.76 7.30 -21.82
C GLN A 253 -5.73 7.76 -20.75
N PHE A 254 -5.58 6.99 -19.68
CA PHE A 254 -4.53 7.17 -18.67
C PHE A 254 -3.28 6.34 -18.97
N ASP A 255 -3.32 5.43 -19.94
CA ASP A 255 -2.21 4.52 -20.28
C ASP A 255 -1.00 5.21 -20.93
N GLN A 256 -1.12 6.48 -21.31
CA GLN A 256 -0.06 7.28 -21.94
C GLN A 256 0.71 8.19 -20.96
N MET A 257 0.34 8.21 -19.67
CA MET A 257 1.02 9.02 -18.65
C MET A 257 1.75 8.16 -17.62
N PRO A 258 2.64 8.74 -16.80
CA PRO A 258 3.25 8.00 -15.70
C PRO A 258 2.19 7.43 -14.74
N LEU A 259 2.23 6.12 -14.56
CA LEU A 259 1.35 5.39 -13.64
C LEU A 259 2.12 4.91 -12.41
N VAL A 260 1.45 4.92 -11.26
CA VAL A 260 1.93 4.34 -10.00
C VAL A 260 0.85 3.43 -9.42
N ALA A 261 1.26 2.32 -8.81
CA ALA A 261 0.43 1.52 -7.92
C ALA A 261 1.16 1.31 -6.59
N GLU A 262 0.37 1.18 -5.51
CA GLU A 262 0.85 1.05 -4.13
C GLU A 262 0.53 -0.35 -3.52
N PRO A 263 1.00 -1.47 -4.11
CA PRO A 263 0.73 -2.78 -3.54
C PRO A 263 1.46 -2.97 -2.20
N GLY A 264 0.80 -3.65 -1.28
CA GLY A 264 1.43 -4.09 -0.03
C GLY A 264 1.01 -5.51 0.33
N ARG A 265 -0.27 -5.68 0.67
CA ARG A 265 -0.83 -6.97 1.12
C ARG A 265 -0.63 -8.10 0.10
N VAL A 266 -0.92 -7.85 -1.18
CA VAL A 266 -0.73 -8.82 -2.28
C VAL A 266 0.72 -9.29 -2.42
N ILE A 267 1.70 -8.46 -2.04
CA ILE A 267 3.13 -8.79 -2.12
C ILE A 267 3.61 -9.53 -0.86
N VAL A 268 3.20 -9.07 0.34
CA VAL A 268 3.85 -9.50 1.60
C VAL A 268 3.08 -10.58 2.36
N ALA A 269 1.78 -10.76 2.14
CA ALA A 269 0.94 -11.60 3.00
C ALA A 269 1.41 -13.07 3.08
N ARG A 270 1.94 -13.62 1.99
CA ARG A 270 2.36 -15.03 1.88
C ARG A 270 3.77 -15.30 2.37
N CYS A 271 4.60 -14.27 2.52
CA CYS A 271 6.02 -14.46 2.85
C CYS A 271 6.27 -14.76 4.32
N LEU A 272 5.26 -14.62 5.19
CA LEU A 272 5.37 -14.91 6.62
C LEU A 272 4.38 -16.01 7.03
N SER A 273 4.81 -16.89 7.91
CA SER A 273 3.91 -17.70 8.72
C SER A 273 4.19 -17.49 10.18
N LEU A 274 3.16 -17.67 11.00
CA LEU A 274 3.25 -17.61 12.44
C LEU A 274 3.14 -19.03 13.00
N ILE A 275 4.16 -19.45 13.75
CA ILE A 275 4.11 -20.66 14.57
C ILE A 275 3.64 -20.25 15.96
N VAL A 276 2.54 -20.86 16.40
CA VAL A 276 2.00 -20.72 17.76
C VAL A 276 1.92 -22.08 18.42
N ARG A 277 2.12 -22.10 19.74
CA ARG A 277 1.98 -23.28 20.58
C ARG A 277 0.58 -23.33 21.17
N VAL A 278 -0.08 -24.48 21.06
CA VAL A 278 -1.28 -24.76 21.84
C VAL A 278 -0.87 -25.06 23.28
N LEU A 279 -1.23 -24.16 24.18
CA LEU A 279 -0.94 -24.26 25.62
C LEU A 279 -2.01 -25.06 26.35
N LEU A 280 -3.27 -24.95 25.91
CA LEU A 280 -4.40 -25.59 26.57
C LEU A 280 -5.56 -25.83 25.60
N ARG A 281 -6.27 -26.94 25.78
CA ARG A 281 -7.55 -27.21 25.12
C ARG A 281 -8.65 -27.31 26.18
N LYS A 282 -9.68 -26.46 26.06
CA LYS A 282 -10.93 -26.58 26.84
C LYS A 282 -12.08 -26.87 25.88
N GLY A 283 -12.42 -28.16 25.73
CA GLY A 283 -13.42 -28.61 24.77
C GLY A 283 -13.03 -28.30 23.32
N LYS A 284 -13.80 -27.42 22.66
CA LYS A 284 -13.53 -26.94 21.29
C LYS A 284 -12.66 -25.67 21.23
N ARG A 285 -12.26 -25.10 22.37
CA ARG A 285 -11.42 -23.89 22.43
C ARG A 285 -9.95 -24.25 22.60
N LEU A 286 -9.09 -23.67 21.76
CA LEU A 286 -7.64 -23.74 21.88
C LEU A 286 -7.13 -22.41 22.46
N TYR A 287 -6.24 -22.51 23.43
CA TYR A 287 -5.50 -21.38 23.99
C TYR A 287 -4.08 -21.48 23.45
N ILE A 288 -3.63 -20.41 22.81
CA ILE A 288 -2.33 -20.33 22.14
C ILE A 288 -1.49 -19.22 22.78
N ASN A 289 -0.18 -19.25 22.55
CA ASN A 289 0.78 -18.25 23.05
C ASN A 289 0.84 -16.95 22.22
N ASP A 290 -0.24 -16.61 21.51
CA ASP A 290 -0.38 -15.38 20.72
C ASP A 290 -1.85 -14.93 20.71
N GLY A 291 -2.16 -13.74 20.20
CA GLY A 291 -3.51 -13.20 20.21
C GLY A 291 -3.76 -12.02 19.28
N ILE A 292 -4.99 -11.51 19.35
CA ILE A 292 -5.52 -10.45 18.47
C ILE A 292 -4.82 -9.09 18.63
N TRP A 293 -4.14 -8.86 19.77
CA TRP A 293 -3.41 -7.63 20.04
C TRP A 293 -1.94 -7.70 19.61
N ALA A 294 -1.53 -8.83 19.04
CA ALA A 294 -0.22 -9.05 18.46
C ALA A 294 -0.41 -9.51 17.02
N SER A 295 -0.08 -10.77 16.71
CA SER A 295 0.04 -11.25 15.32
C SER A 295 -1.29 -11.51 14.62
N LEU A 296 -2.40 -11.58 15.36
CA LEU A 296 -3.70 -12.04 14.85
C LEU A 296 -4.75 -10.92 14.70
N SER A 297 -4.34 -9.66 14.76
CA SER A 297 -5.25 -8.50 14.64
C SER A 297 -6.13 -8.56 13.40
N ASP A 298 -5.54 -8.84 12.23
CA ASP A 298 -6.24 -8.93 10.94
C ASP A 298 -7.35 -9.99 10.89
N SER A 299 -7.20 -11.07 11.67
CA SER A 299 -8.25 -12.10 11.78
C SER A 299 -9.50 -11.59 12.49
N TRP A 300 -9.33 -10.64 13.40
CA TRP A 300 -10.41 -10.02 14.15
C TRP A 300 -10.97 -8.79 13.44
N THR A 301 -10.12 -7.81 13.13
CA THR A 301 -10.55 -6.53 12.54
C THR A 301 -11.03 -6.67 11.10
N GLY A 302 -10.35 -7.51 10.31
CA GLY A 302 -10.68 -7.73 8.90
C GLY A 302 -11.60 -8.92 8.67
N LYS A 303 -11.93 -9.67 9.73
CA LYS A 303 -12.66 -10.95 9.65
C LYS A 303 -12.00 -11.94 8.68
N ILE A 304 -10.68 -11.84 8.51
CA ILE A 304 -9.89 -12.66 7.59
C ILE A 304 -9.69 -14.03 8.22
N THR A 305 -10.04 -15.08 7.48
CA THR A 305 -9.73 -16.45 7.91
C THR A 305 -8.29 -16.76 7.53
N LEU A 306 -7.39 -16.79 8.51
CA LEU A 306 -5.99 -17.12 8.25
C LEU A 306 -5.84 -18.61 7.90
N PRO A 307 -5.02 -18.97 6.90
CA PRO A 307 -4.73 -20.37 6.61
C PRO A 307 -4.00 -20.99 7.80
N ALA A 308 -4.58 -22.03 8.38
CA ALA A 308 -4.03 -22.72 9.55
C ALA A 308 -3.77 -24.19 9.25
N ARG A 309 -2.65 -24.71 9.76
CA ARG A 309 -2.28 -26.13 9.68
C ARG A 309 -1.86 -26.60 11.07
N PHE A 310 -2.49 -27.68 11.54
CA PHE A 310 -2.07 -28.33 12.78
C PHE A 310 -0.75 -29.09 12.56
N ILE A 311 0.18 -28.94 13.50
CA ILE A 311 1.43 -29.70 13.57
C ILE A 311 1.38 -30.52 14.87
N PRO A 312 1.37 -31.86 14.79
CA PRO A 312 1.32 -32.74 15.95
C PRO A 312 2.62 -32.75 16.75
#